data_AF-A0A832BW43-F1
#
_entry.id   AF-A0A832BW43-F1
#
_cell.length_a   1.000
_cell.length_b   1.000
_cell.length_c   1.000
_cell.angle_alpha   90.00
_cell.angle_beta   90.00
_cell.angle_gamma   90.00
#
_symmetry.space_group_name_H-M   'P 1'
#
loop_
_entity.id
_entity.type
_entity.pdbx_description
1 polymer ?
#
loop_
_entity_poly.entity_id
_entity_poly.type
_entity_poly.pdbx_seq_one_letter_code
_entity_poly.pdbx_strand_id
1 'polypeptide(L)'
;MEISMSTIAFGFIGFKATDFAAWDSLDYISKHRDQGEWTGLYIAEDEATAKGYLSDKINNSGNGIAYLHKVSVIRPGKLITCLDQSFKTGNIDIPALKQAMRDKGINVEDTDKLTEKLGQLGYYFRCFNNEDGAIEMIIPVELVTNVDMQLYKTCIAKSFVFSCQ
;
A
#
# COMPACT_ATOMS: atom_id res chain seq x y z
N MET A 1 -15.31 -14.88 -1.80
CA MET A 1 -14.55 -13.64 -2.01
C MET A 1 -14.57 -13.31 -3.49
N GLU A 2 -14.82 -12.05 -3.87
CA GLU A 2 -14.87 -11.62 -5.26
C GLU A 2 -13.68 -10.72 -5.59
N ILE A 3 -13.01 -10.99 -6.71
CA ILE A 3 -11.93 -10.16 -7.24
C ILE A 3 -12.25 -9.69 -8.66
N SER A 4 -11.77 -8.50 -9.00
CA SER A 4 -11.78 -7.96 -10.36
C SER A 4 -10.35 -7.66 -10.81
N MET A 5 -10.11 -7.77 -12.12
CA MET A 5 -8.82 -7.51 -12.74
C MET A 5 -8.93 -6.31 -13.69
N SER A 6 -7.95 -5.43 -13.64
CA SER A 6 -7.82 -4.27 -14.52
C SER A 6 -6.34 -3.97 -14.78
N THR A 7 -6.07 -2.87 -15.47
CA THR A 7 -4.71 -2.33 -15.61
C THR A 7 -4.58 -1.05 -14.78
N ILE A 8 -3.38 -0.81 -14.26
CA ILE A 8 -3.03 0.47 -13.66
C ILE A 8 -2.21 1.26 -14.67
N ALA A 9 -2.70 2.45 -15.02
CA ALA A 9 -2.07 3.33 -15.98
C ALA A 9 -0.98 4.17 -15.32
N PHE A 10 -0.16 4.83 -16.15
CA PHE A 10 0.76 5.87 -15.68
C PHE A 10 -0.03 7.01 -15.01
N GLY A 11 0.45 7.48 -13.87
CA GLY A 11 -0.12 8.64 -13.18
C GLY A 11 -0.33 8.45 -11.69
N PHE A 12 -0.99 9.45 -11.08
CA PHE A 12 -1.25 9.51 -9.65
C PHE A 12 -2.19 8.41 -9.17
N ILE A 13 -1.84 7.75 -8.05
CA ILE A 13 -2.58 6.61 -7.50
C ILE A 13 -2.91 6.72 -6.01
N GLY A 14 -2.35 7.69 -5.29
CA GLY A 14 -2.67 7.90 -3.89
C GLY A 14 -1.59 8.62 -3.10
N PHE A 15 -1.69 8.52 -1.78
CA PHE A 15 -0.85 9.21 -0.81
C PHE A 15 -0.20 8.23 0.15
N LYS A 16 0.97 8.61 0.67
CA LYS A 16 1.66 7.86 1.72
C LYS A 16 2.23 8.79 2.78
N ALA A 17 1.93 8.49 4.05
CA ALA A 17 2.64 9.05 5.19
C ALA A 17 3.97 8.31 5.43
N THR A 18 5.05 9.06 5.62
CA THR A 18 6.41 8.55 5.80
C THR A 18 7.17 9.35 6.86
N ASP A 19 8.27 8.79 7.36
CA ASP A 19 9.26 9.43 8.22
C ASP A 19 10.45 10.02 7.42
N PHE A 20 10.48 9.81 6.10
CA PHE A 20 11.49 10.32 5.18
C PHE A 20 10.94 11.37 4.20
N ALA A 21 11.74 12.40 3.92
CA ALA A 21 11.40 13.48 2.99
C ALA A 21 11.66 13.13 1.52
N ALA A 22 12.62 12.24 1.26
CA ALA A 22 13.04 11.86 -0.08
C ALA A 22 12.85 10.34 -0.27
N TRP A 23 12.32 9.98 -1.44
CA TRP A 23 12.05 8.60 -1.80
C TRP A 23 13.28 7.93 -2.40
N ASP A 24 13.59 6.73 -1.90
CA ASP A 24 14.57 5.84 -2.50
C ASP A 24 13.99 4.42 -2.53
N SER A 25 13.57 4.00 -3.73
CA SER A 25 13.00 2.67 -3.96
C SER A 25 13.97 1.52 -3.62
N LEU A 26 15.28 1.70 -3.82
CA LEU A 26 16.28 0.66 -3.57
C LEU A 26 16.51 0.49 -2.07
N ASP A 27 16.59 1.59 -1.34
CA ASP A 27 16.63 1.58 0.13
C ASP A 27 15.37 0.91 0.70
N TYR A 28 14.18 1.25 0.17
CA TYR A 28 12.92 0.64 0.59
C TYR A 28 12.94 -0.88 0.40
N ILE A 29 13.32 -1.36 -0.79
CA ILE A 29 13.40 -2.79 -1.12
C ILE A 29 14.34 -3.52 -0.15
N SER A 30 15.49 -2.93 0.17
CA SER A 30 16.49 -3.54 1.05
C SER A 30 15.97 -3.79 2.47
N LYS A 31 15.03 -2.96 2.95
CA LYS A 31 14.47 -3.00 4.31
C LYS A 31 13.22 -3.87 4.44
N HIS A 32 12.55 -4.19 3.33
CA HIS A 32 11.20 -4.77 3.37
C HIS A 32 11.04 -6.07 2.57
N ARG A 33 12.11 -6.78 2.19
CA ARG A 33 12.00 -7.93 1.27
C ARG A 33 11.33 -9.20 1.87
N ASP A 34 11.10 -9.30 3.17
CA ASP A 34 10.59 -10.55 3.77
C ASP A 34 9.83 -10.37 5.10
N GLN A 35 8.62 -9.80 5.07
CA GLN A 35 7.87 -9.47 6.31
C GLN A 35 6.49 -10.16 6.45
N GLY A 36 6.17 -11.14 5.60
CA GLY A 36 4.92 -11.92 5.65
C GLY A 36 3.99 -11.75 4.45
N GLU A 37 2.76 -12.29 4.57
CA GLU A 37 1.73 -12.38 3.50
C GLU A 37 1.41 -11.04 2.82
N TRP A 38 1.51 -9.95 3.58
CA TRP A 38 1.09 -8.61 3.17
C TRP A 38 2.25 -7.62 3.06
N THR A 39 3.45 -8.10 2.76
CA THR A 39 4.63 -7.25 2.64
C THR A 39 4.53 -6.36 1.39
N GLY A 40 4.70 -5.06 1.54
CA GLY A 40 4.67 -4.13 0.41
C GLY A 40 4.59 -2.67 0.82
N LEU A 41 4.62 -1.79 -0.18
CA LEU A 41 4.42 -0.36 -0.02
C LEU A 41 2.92 -0.04 -0.04
N TYR A 42 2.39 0.24 1.14
CA TYR A 42 1.00 0.66 1.34
C TYR A 42 0.83 2.14 1.03
N ILE A 43 -0.21 2.45 0.26
CA ILE A 43 -0.67 3.80 -0.01
C ILE A 43 -2.19 3.86 0.22
N ALA A 44 -2.70 5.01 0.66
CA ALA A 44 -4.14 5.25 0.68
C ALA A 44 -4.55 6.01 -0.59
N GLU A 45 -5.72 5.72 -1.15
CA GLU A 45 -6.17 6.44 -2.35
C GLU A 45 -6.47 7.92 -2.08
N ASP A 46 -6.93 8.23 -0.87
CA ASP A 46 -7.28 9.59 -0.46
C ASP A 46 -6.31 10.17 0.59
N GLU A 47 -6.23 11.51 0.60
CA GLU A 47 -5.33 12.26 1.47
C GLU A 47 -5.69 12.09 2.96
N ALA A 48 -6.97 11.99 3.30
CA ALA A 48 -7.42 11.95 4.69
C ALA A 48 -7.04 10.63 5.36
N THR A 49 -7.24 9.51 4.66
CA THR A 49 -6.81 8.18 5.10
C THR A 49 -5.30 8.13 5.27
N ALA A 50 -4.51 8.63 4.30
CA ALA A 50 -3.05 8.68 4.45
C ALA A 50 -2.60 9.53 5.64
N LYS A 51 -3.28 10.65 5.93
CA LYS A 51 -2.98 11.50 7.09
C LYS A 51 -3.23 10.80 8.42
N GLY A 52 -4.18 9.86 8.48
CA GLY A 52 -4.41 9.02 9.66
C GLY A 52 -3.17 8.28 10.12
N TYR A 53 -2.24 7.99 9.20
CA TYR A 53 -0.98 7.28 9.49
C TYR A 53 0.19 8.18 9.88
N LEU A 54 0.02 9.51 9.98
CA LEU A 54 1.11 10.42 10.35
C LEU A 54 1.59 10.18 11.79
N SER A 55 0.72 9.76 12.70
CA SER A 55 1.06 9.40 14.08
C SER A 55 2.09 8.27 14.16
N ASP A 56 2.09 7.38 13.18
CA ASP A 56 2.98 6.22 13.14
C ASP A 56 4.39 6.58 12.65
N LYS A 57 4.60 7.84 12.25
CA LYS A 57 5.86 8.34 11.68
C LYS A 57 6.60 9.30 12.61
N ILE A 58 6.10 9.46 13.84
CA ILE A 58 6.68 10.33 14.86
C ILE A 58 7.01 9.51 16.10
N ASN A 59 7.66 10.13 17.09
CA ASN A 59 8.05 9.42 18.31
C ASN A 59 6.85 9.17 19.26
N ASN A 60 7.07 8.32 20.26
CA ASN A 60 6.05 7.94 21.25
C ASN A 60 5.55 9.11 22.11
N SER A 61 6.24 10.25 22.12
CA SER A 61 5.77 11.47 22.80
C SER A 61 4.86 12.33 21.91
N GLY A 62 4.54 11.87 20.70
CA GLY A 62 3.71 12.59 19.75
C GLY A 62 4.41 13.80 19.13
N ASN A 63 5.75 13.79 19.11
CA ASN A 63 6.56 14.87 18.56
C ASN A 63 7.41 14.36 17.38
N GLY A 64 7.58 15.18 16.35
CA GLY A 64 8.43 14.82 15.22
C GLY A 64 8.04 15.52 13.94
N ILE A 65 8.65 15.08 12.86
CA ILE A 65 8.33 15.49 11.50
C ILE A 65 7.92 14.25 10.74
N ALA A 66 6.73 14.28 10.17
CA ALA A 66 6.25 13.29 9.23
C ALA A 66 6.05 13.96 7.87
N TYR A 67 6.09 13.17 6.81
CA TYR A 67 5.95 13.66 5.45
C TYR A 67 4.78 12.96 4.79
N LEU A 68 4.07 13.71 3.96
CA LEU A 68 3.06 13.16 3.08
C LEU A 68 3.57 13.23 1.65
N HIS A 69 3.56 12.09 0.97
CA HIS A 69 3.96 11.96 -0.42
C HIS A 69 2.75 11.72 -1.32
N LYS A 70 2.79 12.25 -2.54
CA LYS A 70 1.95 11.79 -3.66
C LYS A 70 2.66 10.64 -4.35
N VAL A 71 1.94 9.55 -4.57
CA VAL A 71 2.48 8.35 -5.20
C VAL A 71 1.91 8.23 -6.61
N SER A 72 2.79 7.98 -7.57
CA SER A 72 2.42 7.83 -8.98
C SER A 72 3.04 6.56 -9.56
N VAL A 73 2.30 5.88 -10.42
CA VAL A 73 2.83 4.81 -11.27
C VAL A 73 3.62 5.43 -12.41
N ILE A 74 4.89 5.06 -12.52
CA ILE A 74 5.77 5.43 -13.62
C ILE A 74 5.97 4.30 -14.63
N ARG A 75 5.58 3.05 -14.27
CA ARG A 75 5.50 1.91 -15.19
C ARG A 75 4.17 1.17 -15.00
N PRO A 76 3.27 1.17 -16.01
CA PRO A 76 1.99 0.49 -15.94
C PRO A 76 2.10 -0.99 -15.57
N GLY A 77 1.02 -1.54 -15.02
CA GLY A 77 0.96 -2.96 -14.68
C GLY A 77 -0.47 -3.47 -14.54
N LYS A 78 -0.62 -4.62 -13.90
CA LYS A 78 -1.92 -5.25 -13.69
C LYS A 78 -2.42 -4.96 -12.29
N LEU A 79 -3.72 -4.78 -12.12
CA LEU A 79 -4.32 -4.47 -10.82
C LEU A 79 -5.37 -5.53 -10.49
N ILE A 80 -5.24 -6.12 -9.30
CA ILE A 80 -6.30 -6.89 -8.66
C ILE A 80 -7.02 -5.98 -7.69
N THR A 81 -8.34 -5.93 -7.75
CA THR A 81 -9.18 -5.25 -6.76
C THR A 81 -10.05 -6.27 -6.05
N CYS A 82 -9.98 -6.28 -4.71
CA CYS A 82 -10.79 -7.11 -3.83
C CYS A 82 -11.41 -6.23 -2.74
N LEU A 83 -12.69 -5.91 -2.87
CA LEU A 83 -13.44 -5.07 -1.91
C LEU A 83 -14.37 -5.95 -1.05
N ASP A 84 -13.81 -7.05 -0.54
CA ASP A 84 -14.51 -7.92 0.39
C ASP A 84 -14.52 -7.30 1.80
N GLN A 85 -15.63 -7.43 2.53
CA GLN A 85 -15.79 -6.80 3.85
C GLN A 85 -14.78 -7.31 4.89
N SER A 86 -14.22 -8.51 4.70
CA SER A 86 -13.16 -9.04 5.57
C SER A 86 -11.94 -8.13 5.66
N PHE A 87 -11.61 -7.39 4.59
CA PHE A 87 -10.50 -6.43 4.59
C PHE A 87 -10.71 -5.25 5.52
N LYS A 88 -11.96 -4.84 5.75
CA LYS A 88 -12.28 -3.72 6.64
C LYS A 88 -11.89 -3.97 8.11
N THR A 89 -11.86 -5.24 8.51
CA THR A 89 -11.61 -5.66 9.90
C THR A 89 -10.32 -6.47 10.06
N GLY A 90 -9.59 -6.71 8.97
CA GLY A 90 -8.38 -7.54 8.95
C GLY A 90 -8.62 -9.05 9.08
N ASN A 91 -9.88 -9.50 9.18
CA ASN A 91 -10.24 -10.93 9.30
C ASN A 91 -10.30 -11.62 7.93
N ILE A 92 -9.18 -11.55 7.18
CA ILE A 92 -9.12 -11.97 5.78
C ILE A 92 -8.98 -13.49 5.67
N ASP A 93 -9.88 -14.13 4.92
CA ASP A 93 -9.76 -15.53 4.52
C ASP A 93 -8.76 -15.66 3.34
N ILE A 94 -7.48 -15.80 3.68
CA ILE A 94 -6.38 -15.90 2.71
C ILE A 94 -6.54 -17.10 1.77
N PRO A 95 -6.88 -18.33 2.24
CA PRO A 95 -7.18 -19.45 1.35
C PRO A 95 -8.27 -19.13 0.32
N ALA A 96 -9.38 -18.53 0.74
CA ALA A 96 -10.46 -18.16 -0.18
C ALA A 96 -10.03 -17.07 -1.19
N LEU A 97 -9.19 -16.12 -0.78
CA LEU A 97 -8.62 -15.11 -1.68
C LEU A 97 -7.72 -15.74 -2.75
N LYS A 98 -6.81 -16.62 -2.34
CA LYS A 98 -5.91 -17.35 -3.26
C LYS A 98 -6.72 -18.23 -4.22
N GLN A 99 -7.78 -18.88 -3.74
CA GLN A 99 -8.69 -19.63 -4.61
C GLN A 99 -9.39 -18.71 -5.62
N ALA A 100 -9.91 -17.56 -5.21
CA ALA A 100 -10.53 -16.59 -6.12
C ALA A 100 -9.55 -16.07 -7.19
N MET A 101 -8.26 -15.94 -6.85
CA MET A 101 -7.19 -15.62 -7.80
C MET A 101 -6.96 -16.74 -8.82
N ARG A 102 -6.90 -17.99 -8.38
CA ARG A 102 -6.78 -19.16 -9.26
C ARG A 102 -7.98 -19.30 -10.20
N ASP A 103 -9.19 -19.03 -9.72
CA ASP A 103 -10.41 -19.04 -10.53
C ASP A 103 -10.38 -17.98 -11.66
N LYS A 104 -9.55 -16.93 -11.52
CA LYS A 104 -9.27 -15.92 -12.55
C LYS A 104 -8.03 -16.22 -13.39
N GLY A 105 -7.41 -17.39 -13.21
CA GLY A 105 -6.21 -17.81 -13.93
C GLY A 105 -4.91 -17.18 -13.42
N ILE A 106 -4.90 -16.66 -12.20
CA ILE A 106 -3.68 -16.14 -11.56
C ILE A 106 -3.03 -17.28 -10.79
N ASN A 107 -1.77 -17.58 -11.11
CA ASN A 107 -1.05 -18.71 -10.53
C ASN A 107 -0.51 -18.36 -9.13
N VAL A 108 -1.32 -18.55 -8.09
CA VAL A 108 -0.94 -18.38 -6.67
C VAL A 108 -1.26 -19.67 -5.92
N GLU A 109 -0.23 -20.32 -5.39
CA GLU A 109 -0.34 -21.53 -4.59
C GLU A 109 -0.63 -21.19 -3.12
N ASP A 110 -1.18 -22.14 -2.36
CA ASP A 110 -1.51 -21.92 -0.94
C ASP A 110 -0.27 -21.59 -0.10
N THR A 111 0.89 -22.14 -0.49
CA THR A 111 2.20 -21.91 0.16
C THR A 111 2.88 -20.61 -0.28
N ASP A 112 2.43 -19.98 -1.36
CA ASP A 112 3.04 -18.74 -1.84
C ASP A 112 2.71 -17.60 -0.86
N LYS A 113 3.68 -16.75 -0.51
CA LYS A 113 3.37 -15.47 0.15
C LYS A 113 2.66 -14.58 -0.86
N LEU A 114 1.48 -14.10 -0.51
CA LEU A 114 0.55 -13.48 -1.45
C LEU A 114 1.16 -12.28 -2.18
N THR A 115 1.56 -11.23 -1.45
CA THR A 115 2.05 -10.01 -2.11
C THR A 115 3.35 -10.23 -2.86
N GLU A 116 4.26 -11.07 -2.34
CA GLU A 116 5.49 -11.46 -3.05
C GLU A 116 5.17 -12.12 -4.40
N LYS A 117 4.26 -13.11 -4.39
CA LYS A 117 3.85 -13.80 -5.61
C LYS A 117 3.17 -12.87 -6.61
N LEU A 118 2.29 -11.99 -6.12
CA LEU A 118 1.66 -10.97 -6.96
C LEU A 118 2.71 -10.03 -7.58
N GLY A 119 3.72 -9.64 -6.82
CA GLY A 119 4.84 -8.83 -7.29
C GLY A 119 5.62 -9.50 -8.41
N GLN A 120 5.98 -10.77 -8.25
CA GLN A 120 6.63 -11.58 -9.29
C GLN A 120 5.80 -11.69 -10.58
N LEU A 121 4.47 -11.69 -10.44
CA LEU A 121 3.52 -11.75 -11.55
C LEU A 121 3.14 -10.38 -12.13
N GLY A 122 3.62 -9.27 -11.56
CA GLY A 122 3.35 -7.92 -12.02
C GLY A 122 1.99 -7.34 -11.60
N TYR A 123 1.39 -7.84 -10.52
CA TYR A 123 0.10 -7.38 -10.00
C TYR A 123 0.27 -6.45 -8.79
N TYR A 124 -0.38 -5.29 -8.86
CA TYR A 124 -0.74 -4.46 -7.71
C TYR A 124 -2.01 -5.01 -7.06
N PHE A 125 -2.24 -4.69 -5.78
CA PHE A 125 -3.41 -5.15 -5.05
C PHE A 125 -4.14 -3.98 -4.39
N ARG A 126 -5.46 -3.86 -4.61
CA ARG A 126 -6.31 -2.79 -4.08
C ARG A 126 -7.44 -3.39 -3.25
N CYS A 127 -7.63 -2.90 -2.03
CA CYS A 127 -8.61 -3.42 -1.09
C CYS A 127 -9.12 -2.35 -0.13
N PHE A 128 -10.10 -2.71 0.70
CA PHE A 128 -10.46 -1.84 1.82
C PHE A 128 -9.31 -1.74 2.82
N ASN A 129 -9.18 -0.57 3.41
CA ASN A 129 -8.19 -0.19 4.40
C ASN A 129 -8.72 -0.30 5.84
N ASN A 130 -10.00 0.03 6.04
CA ASN A 130 -10.60 0.15 7.37
C ASN A 130 -12.14 -0.04 7.36
N GLU A 131 -12.74 0.02 8.54
CA GLU A 131 -14.18 -0.16 8.80
C GLU A 131 -15.06 0.85 8.04
N ASP A 132 -14.57 2.07 7.86
CA ASP A 132 -15.26 3.13 7.12
C ASP A 132 -15.26 2.87 5.59
N GLY A 133 -14.50 1.88 5.13
CA GLY A 133 -14.40 1.52 3.72
C GLY A 133 -13.49 2.44 2.92
N ALA A 134 -12.57 3.15 3.58
CA ALA A 134 -11.44 3.76 2.88
C ALA A 134 -10.69 2.69 2.08
N ILE A 135 -9.99 3.12 1.03
CA ILE A 135 -9.33 2.21 0.09
C ILE A 135 -7.83 2.42 0.16
N GLU A 136 -7.12 1.31 0.18
CA GLU A 136 -5.67 1.28 0.04
C GLU A 136 -5.25 0.47 -1.19
N MET A 137 -4.02 0.73 -1.60
CA MET A 137 -3.30 -0.10 -2.55
C MET A 137 -2.00 -0.57 -1.91
N ILE A 138 -1.76 -1.87 -2.03
CA ILE A 138 -0.54 -2.56 -1.66
C ILE A 138 0.26 -2.74 -2.94
N ILE A 139 1.42 -2.10 -3.00
CA ILE A 139 2.40 -2.26 -4.08
C ILE A 139 3.41 -3.30 -3.58
N PRO A 140 3.45 -4.52 -4.15
CA PRO A 140 4.48 -5.50 -3.82
C PRO A 140 5.89 -4.95 -3.97
N VAL A 141 6.82 -5.45 -3.16
CA VAL A 141 8.21 -4.98 -3.11
C VAL A 141 8.89 -5.03 -4.48
N GLU A 142 8.59 -6.07 -5.26
CA GLU A 142 9.07 -6.28 -6.63
C GLU A 142 8.66 -5.14 -7.58
N LEU A 143 7.55 -4.46 -7.29
CA LEU A 143 6.98 -3.40 -8.11
C LEU A 143 7.27 -2.00 -7.57
N VAL A 144 8.00 -1.87 -6.46
CA VAL A 144 8.30 -0.57 -5.85
C VAL A 144 9.12 0.35 -6.79
N THR A 145 9.94 -0.21 -7.67
CA THR A 145 10.66 0.57 -8.72
C THR A 145 9.75 1.06 -9.86
N ASN A 146 8.49 0.63 -9.90
CA ASN A 146 7.50 1.06 -10.89
C ASN A 146 6.69 2.27 -10.42
N VAL A 147 6.95 2.76 -9.20
CA VAL A 147 6.31 3.95 -8.64
C VAL A 147 7.33 5.01 -8.28
N ASP A 148 6.89 6.27 -8.35
CA ASP A 148 7.59 7.43 -7.82
C ASP A 148 6.80 8.02 -6.65
N MET A 149 7.51 8.58 -5.68
CA MET A 149 6.92 9.27 -4.55
C MET A 149 7.50 10.68 -4.47
N GLN A 150 6.61 11.66 -4.56
CA GLN A 150 6.97 13.06 -4.52
C GLN A 150 6.48 13.67 -3.22
N LEU A 151 7.39 14.32 -2.50
CA LEU A 151 7.05 15.07 -1.30
C LEU A 151 5.95 16.08 -1.64
N TYR A 152 4.86 16.00 -0.90
CA TYR A 152 3.69 16.87 -1.08
C TYR A 152 3.49 17.79 0.12
N LYS A 153 3.62 17.28 1.35
CA LYS A 153 3.53 18.09 2.58
C LYS A 153 4.55 17.68 3.61
N THR A 154 5.04 18.66 4.36
CA THR A 154 5.78 18.42 5.60
C THR A 154 4.87 18.69 6.79
N CYS A 155 4.70 17.70 7.65
CA CYS A 155 3.80 17.75 8.80
C CYS A 155 4.59 17.73 10.10
N ILE A 156 4.55 18.83 10.85
CA ILE A 156 5.20 18.94 12.15
C ILE A 156 4.20 18.56 13.23
N ALA A 157 4.57 17.61 14.09
CA ALA A 157 3.77 17.16 15.21
C ALA A 157 4.28 17.73 16.53
N LYS A 158 3.36 18.23 17.35
CA LYS A 158 3.58 18.54 18.77
C LYS A 158 2.44 17.94 19.58
N SER A 159 2.75 16.96 20.43
CA SER A 159 1.76 16.23 21.24
C SER A 159 0.57 15.71 20.41
N PHE A 160 0.88 15.05 19.28
CA PHE A 160 -0.11 14.50 18.33
C PHE A 160 -0.96 15.53 17.57
N VAL A 161 -0.69 16.83 17.74
CA VAL A 161 -1.29 17.88 16.91
C VAL A 161 -0.39 18.15 15.71
N PHE A 162 -0.95 17.95 14.51
CA PHE A 162 -0.22 18.11 13.24
C PHE A 162 -0.51 19.45 12.58
N SER A 163 0.56 20.10 12.12
CA SER A 163 0.51 21.23 11.19
C SER A 163 1.25 20.86 9.92
N CYS A 164 0.52 20.73 8.81
CA CYS A 164 1.09 20.38 7.51
C CYS A 164 1.22 21.62 6.63
N GLN A 165 2.40 21.81 6.05
CA GLN A 165 2.75 22.86 5.10
C GLN A 165 3.03 22.26 3.73
#